data_AF-A0A5K7XDY5-F1
#
_entry.id   AF-A0A5K7XDY5-F1
#
_cell.length_a   1.000
_cell.length_b   1.000
_cell.length_c   1.000
_cell.angle_alpha   90.00
_cell.angle_beta   90.00
_cell.angle_gamma   90.00
#
_symmetry.space_group_name_H-M   'P 1'
#
loop_
_entity.id
_entity.type
_entity.pdbx_description
1 polymer ?
#
loop_
_entity_poly.entity_id
_entity_poly.type
_entity_poly.pdbx_seq_one_letter_code
_entity_poly.pdbx_strand_id
1 'polypeptide(L)'
;MNQAAAQSWKLFLQGLWSSGLRLGEAMLLRWDHRPGGVSVQLDGKYSVLAFDGESQKSGRTQMVPLAPEAVQLLTPLQKSRGFVFEPLTKRGLPMARDHQKAGKIIAKIGEAAKVVTDHAAGRTATAHDLRRAFGARWSKRVMPAVLKEIMRHADIQTTMTYYVTQNAKVTASELWAAATPSEQRLETPQPEEDARPSP
;
A
#
# COMPACT_ATOMS: atom_id res chain seq x y z
N MET A 1 -19.73 -17.89 -8.73
CA MET A 1 -19.11 -16.72 -9.39
C MET A 1 -18.19 -17.28 -10.47
N ASN A 2 -18.18 -16.74 -11.69
CA ASN A 2 -17.22 -17.18 -12.71
C ASN A 2 -15.78 -17.03 -12.15
N GLN A 3 -14.90 -18.00 -12.39
CA GLN A 3 -13.52 -18.00 -11.91
C GLN A 3 -12.78 -16.71 -12.31
N ALA A 4 -13.00 -16.20 -13.53
CA ALA A 4 -12.43 -14.93 -13.98
C ALA A 4 -12.88 -13.75 -13.11
N ALA A 5 -14.17 -13.70 -12.75
CA ALA A 5 -14.68 -12.67 -11.85
C ALA A 5 -14.06 -12.78 -10.46
N ALA A 6 -13.93 -13.99 -9.92
CA ALA A 6 -13.27 -14.21 -8.64
C ALA A 6 -11.82 -13.70 -8.64
N GLN A 7 -11.05 -14.01 -9.68
CA GLN A 7 -9.66 -13.55 -9.79
C GLN A 7 -9.57 -12.04 -9.93
N SER A 8 -10.47 -11.41 -10.68
CA SER A 8 -10.51 -9.94 -10.80
C SER A 8 -10.72 -9.24 -9.46
N TRP A 9 -11.59 -9.79 -8.60
CA TRP A 9 -11.83 -9.26 -7.26
C TRP A 9 -10.68 -9.56 -6.31
N LYS A 10 -10.06 -10.75 -6.41
CA LYS A 10 -8.88 -11.10 -5.62
C LYS A 10 -7.74 -10.12 -5.88
N LEU A 11 -7.45 -9.86 -7.15
CA LEU A 11 -6.43 -8.88 -7.53
C LEU A 11 -6.77 -7.48 -7.02
N PHE A 12 -8.03 -7.06 -7.13
CA PHE A 12 -8.47 -5.75 -6.64
C PHE A 12 -8.31 -5.61 -5.12
N LEU A 13 -8.68 -6.63 -4.34
CA LEU A 13 -8.51 -6.66 -2.88
C LEU A 13 -7.03 -6.67 -2.49
N GLN A 14 -6.19 -7.44 -3.20
CA GLN A 14 -4.73 -7.42 -3.01
C GLN A 14 -4.13 -6.05 -3.33
N GLY A 15 -4.65 -5.37 -4.36
CA GLY A 15 -4.29 -4.00 -4.70
C GLY A 15 -4.58 -3.02 -3.57
N LEU A 16 -5.80 -3.03 -3.02
CA LEU A 16 -6.18 -2.18 -1.89
C LEU A 16 -5.33 -2.47 -0.65
N TRP A 17 -5.10 -3.76 -0.36
CA TRP A 17 -4.30 -4.20 0.77
C TRP A 17 -2.85 -3.74 0.69
N SER A 18 -2.23 -3.81 -0.50
CA SER A 18 -0.79 -3.55 -0.71
C SER A 18 -0.46 -2.09 -0.96
N SER A 19 -1.34 -1.33 -1.60
CA SER A 19 -1.07 0.06 -2.01
C SER A 19 -1.58 1.11 -1.03
N GLY A 20 -2.54 0.76 -0.16
CA GLY A 20 -3.17 1.71 0.74
C GLY A 20 -4.08 2.72 0.04
N LEU A 21 -4.38 2.59 -1.26
CA LEU A 21 -5.25 3.49 -2.02
C LEU A 21 -6.65 3.65 -1.42
N ARG A 22 -7.26 4.82 -1.58
CA ARG A 22 -8.70 4.96 -1.34
C ARG A 22 -9.46 4.15 -2.40
N LEU A 23 -10.63 3.63 -2.05
CA LEU A 23 -11.40 2.80 -2.96
C LEU A 23 -11.71 3.50 -4.30
N GLY A 24 -12.05 4.79 -4.27
CA GLY A 24 -12.28 5.57 -5.48
C GLY A 24 -11.04 5.71 -6.36
N GLU A 25 -9.87 5.95 -5.74
CA GLU A 25 -8.59 6.05 -6.45
C GLU A 25 -8.23 4.71 -7.10
N ALA A 26 -8.38 3.59 -6.37
CA ALA A 26 -8.10 2.26 -6.90
C ALA A 26 -9.03 1.88 -8.06
N MET A 27 -10.31 2.27 -8.00
CA MET A 27 -11.27 2.04 -9.09
C MET A 27 -10.92 2.78 -10.38
N LEU A 28 -10.23 3.91 -10.26
CA LEU A 28 -9.86 4.80 -11.35
C LEU A 28 -8.37 4.72 -11.72
N LEU A 29 -7.59 3.86 -11.05
CA LEU A 29 -6.16 3.73 -11.29
C LEU A 29 -5.87 3.19 -12.69
N ARG A 30 -4.98 3.86 -13.41
CA ARG A 30 -4.61 3.55 -14.79
C ARG A 30 -3.13 3.28 -14.99
N TRP A 31 -2.81 2.54 -16.04
CA TRP A 31 -1.46 2.40 -16.58
C TRP A 31 -1.05 3.63 -17.40
N ASP A 32 -1.99 4.22 -18.13
CA ASP A 32 -1.78 5.43 -18.93
C ASP A 32 -2.20 6.69 -18.17
N HIS A 33 -1.44 7.77 -18.38
CA HIS A 33 -1.79 9.09 -17.88
C HIS A 33 -3.11 9.59 -18.51
N ARG A 34 -3.94 10.22 -17.67
CA ARG A 34 -5.15 10.93 -18.08
C ARG A 34 -5.27 12.23 -17.28
N PRO A 35 -5.69 13.34 -17.91
CA PRO A 35 -6.00 14.58 -17.21
C PRO A 35 -6.96 14.36 -16.04
N GLY A 36 -6.62 14.91 -14.87
CA GLY A 36 -7.37 14.75 -13.62
C GLY A 36 -7.41 13.32 -13.06
N GLY A 37 -6.62 12.40 -13.62
CA GLY A 37 -6.60 10.99 -13.26
C GLY A 37 -5.51 10.60 -12.27
N VAL A 38 -5.53 9.34 -11.86
CA VAL A 38 -4.43 8.70 -11.12
C VAL A 38 -3.83 7.59 -11.97
N SER A 39 -2.51 7.61 -12.11
CA SER A 39 -1.76 6.61 -12.88
C SER A 39 -0.66 5.99 -12.05
N VAL A 40 -0.27 4.77 -12.39
CA VAL A 40 0.89 4.10 -11.79
C VAL A 40 2.09 4.21 -12.72
N GLN A 41 3.24 4.57 -12.15
CA GLN A 41 4.53 4.58 -12.83
C GLN A 41 5.43 3.59 -12.09
N LEU A 42 5.77 2.48 -12.77
CA LEU A 42 6.61 1.43 -12.19
C LEU A 42 8.05 1.62 -12.65
N ASP A 43 8.94 1.81 -11.69
CA ASP A 43 10.39 1.95 -11.86
C ASP A 43 11.13 1.34 -10.66
N GLY A 44 10.89 0.05 -10.42
CA GLY A 44 11.46 -0.69 -9.30
C GLY A 44 11.24 0.02 -7.96
N LYS A 45 12.33 0.38 -7.27
CA LYS A 45 12.29 1.05 -5.96
C LYS A 45 11.79 2.50 -6.00
N TYR A 46 11.70 3.11 -7.18
CA TYR A 46 11.21 4.48 -7.38
C TYR A 46 9.79 4.51 -7.97
N SER A 47 9.08 3.38 -7.92
CA SER A 47 7.70 3.31 -8.39
C SER A 47 6.77 4.25 -7.61
N VAL A 48 5.93 4.99 -8.31
CA VAL A 48 5.03 6.00 -7.73
C VAL A 48 3.62 5.90 -8.28
N LEU A 49 2.68 6.44 -7.52
CA LEU A 49 1.37 6.87 -7.99
C LEU A 49 1.45 8.35 -8.38
N ALA A 50 1.10 8.65 -9.63
CA ALA A 50 1.02 10.00 -10.15
C ALA A 50 -0.44 10.46 -10.13
N PHE A 51 -0.74 11.45 -9.29
CA PHE A 51 -2.04 12.12 -9.22
C PHE A 51 -1.96 13.40 -10.03
N ASP A 52 -2.69 13.43 -11.15
CA ASP A 52 -2.68 14.59 -12.02
C ASP A 52 -3.35 15.81 -11.35
N GLY A 53 -2.73 16.97 -11.58
CA GLY A 53 -2.98 18.19 -10.85
C GLY A 53 -3.90 19.18 -11.55
N GLU A 54 -4.48 18.88 -12.72
CA GLU A 54 -5.23 19.89 -13.50
C GLU A 54 -6.46 20.47 -12.76
N SER A 55 -6.90 19.87 -11.65
CA SER A 55 -7.96 20.41 -10.77
C SER A 55 -7.45 21.15 -9.52
N GLN A 56 -6.13 21.29 -9.32
CA GLN A 56 -5.54 22.08 -8.23
C GLN A 56 -4.93 23.37 -8.78
N LYS A 57 -5.13 24.48 -8.05
CA LYS A 57 -4.70 25.86 -8.39
C LYS A 57 -3.20 26.03 -8.72
N SER A 58 -2.38 24.98 -8.57
CA SER A 58 -0.93 24.95 -8.83
C SER A 58 -0.51 24.13 -10.06
N GLY A 59 -1.38 23.30 -10.65
CA GLY A 59 -1.07 22.47 -11.83
C GLY A 59 0.00 21.38 -11.64
N ARG A 60 0.47 21.13 -10.41
CA ARG A 60 1.57 20.18 -10.16
C ARG A 60 1.04 18.77 -9.92
N THR A 61 1.52 17.81 -10.71
CA THR A 61 1.32 16.37 -10.46
C THR A 61 1.90 16.00 -9.10
N GLN A 62 1.09 15.41 -8.24
CA GLN A 62 1.56 14.86 -6.97
C GLN A 62 2.03 13.43 -7.19
N MET A 63 3.31 13.17 -6.91
CA MET A 63 3.89 11.83 -6.91
C MET A 63 3.87 11.25 -5.49
N VAL A 64 3.47 10.00 -5.36
CA VAL A 64 3.41 9.30 -4.06
C VAL A 64 4.09 7.94 -4.19
N PRO A 65 5.11 7.64 -3.37
CA PRO A 65 5.80 6.36 -3.42
C PRO A 65 4.85 5.17 -3.22
N LEU A 66 5.07 4.10 -3.99
CA LEU A 66 4.40 2.82 -3.77
C LEU A 66 5.15 1.98 -2.75
N ALA A 67 4.40 1.30 -1.88
CA ALA A 67 4.95 0.26 -1.02
C ALA A 67 5.55 -0.89 -1.85
N PRO A 68 6.67 -1.51 -1.42
CA PRO A 68 7.29 -2.62 -2.15
C PRO A 68 6.33 -3.76 -2.51
N GLU A 69 5.39 -4.12 -1.61
CA GLU A 69 4.40 -5.16 -1.92
C GLU A 69 3.44 -4.77 -3.06
N ALA A 70 3.15 -3.48 -3.24
CA ALA A 70 2.33 -3.01 -4.35
C ALA A 70 3.13 -3.06 -5.65
N VAL A 71 4.41 -2.69 -5.62
CA VAL A 71 5.31 -2.80 -6.78
C VAL A 71 5.39 -4.26 -7.23
N GLN A 72 5.67 -5.19 -6.31
CA GLN A 72 5.74 -6.61 -6.61
C GLN A 72 4.45 -7.17 -7.18
N LEU A 73 3.28 -6.72 -6.69
CA LEU A 73 1.98 -7.14 -7.21
C LEU A 73 1.73 -6.61 -8.63
N LEU A 74 2.12 -5.36 -8.91
CA LEU A 74 1.74 -4.64 -10.13
C LEU A 74 2.70 -4.87 -11.30
N THR A 75 4.00 -5.05 -11.05
CA THR A 75 5.00 -5.23 -12.12
C THR A 75 4.66 -6.34 -13.11
N PRO A 76 4.24 -7.55 -12.70
CA PRO A 76 3.88 -8.61 -13.65
C PRO A 76 2.62 -8.31 -14.47
N LEU A 77 1.84 -7.31 -14.07
CA LEU A 77 0.54 -6.96 -14.67
C LEU A 77 0.62 -5.72 -15.55
N GLN A 78 1.81 -5.12 -15.68
CA GLN A 78 2.01 -3.86 -16.38
C GLN A 78 1.55 -3.95 -17.84
N LYS A 79 0.80 -2.94 -18.26
CA LYS A 79 0.31 -2.77 -19.63
C LYS A 79 0.64 -1.37 -20.10
N SER A 80 0.58 -1.13 -21.42
CA SER A 80 0.79 0.21 -21.98
C SER A 80 -0.36 1.18 -21.73
N ARG A 81 -1.57 0.67 -21.47
CA ARG A 81 -2.78 1.47 -21.26
C ARG A 81 -3.87 0.70 -20.52
N GLY A 82 -4.88 1.42 -20.05
CA GLY A 82 -6.09 0.86 -19.44
C GLY A 82 -6.07 0.97 -17.93
N PHE A 83 -7.11 0.42 -17.29
CA PHE A 83 -7.20 0.40 -15.84
C PHE A 83 -6.30 -0.69 -15.26
N VAL A 84 -5.71 -0.41 -14.09
CA VAL A 84 -4.88 -1.38 -13.36
C VAL A 84 -5.75 -2.51 -12.81
N PHE A 85 -6.88 -2.14 -12.21
CA PHE A 85 -7.84 -3.09 -11.66
C PHE A 85 -9.12 -3.07 -12.48
N GLU A 86 -9.60 -4.25 -12.87
CA GLU A 86 -10.83 -4.39 -13.66
C GLU A 86 -11.76 -5.43 -13.02
N PRO A 87 -12.33 -5.14 -11.84
CA PRO A 87 -13.25 -6.06 -11.19
C PRO A 87 -14.44 -6.35 -12.11
N LEU A 88 -14.79 -7.63 -12.23
CA LEU A 88 -15.85 -8.09 -13.10
C LEU A 88 -17.15 -8.32 -12.30
N THR A 89 -18.27 -8.15 -12.97
CA THR A 89 -19.58 -8.59 -12.48
C THR A 89 -19.64 -10.12 -12.39
N LYS A 90 -20.67 -10.67 -11.72
CA LYS A 90 -20.88 -12.13 -11.64
C LYS A 90 -20.96 -12.81 -13.01
N ARG A 91 -21.36 -12.07 -14.06
CA ARG A 91 -21.47 -12.54 -15.46
C ARG A 91 -20.14 -12.45 -16.23
N GLY A 92 -19.06 -11.98 -15.62
CA GLY A 92 -17.75 -11.82 -16.27
C GLY A 92 -17.57 -10.54 -17.07
N LEU A 93 -18.57 -9.64 -17.08
CA LEU A 93 -18.46 -8.33 -17.73
C LEU A 93 -17.76 -7.32 -16.81
N PRO A 94 -17.00 -6.35 -17.34
CA PRO A 94 -16.42 -5.27 -16.54
C PRO A 94 -17.47 -4.57 -15.67
N MET A 95 -17.17 -4.37 -14.39
CA MET A 95 -18.03 -3.60 -13.50
C MET A 95 -17.94 -2.11 -13.83
N ALA A 96 -19.05 -1.39 -13.66
CA ALA A 96 -19.05 0.06 -13.69
C ALA A 96 -18.03 0.63 -12.68
N ARG A 97 -17.42 1.78 -13.02
CA ARG A 97 -16.41 2.46 -12.19
C ARG A 97 -17.03 3.24 -11.02
N ASP A 98 -17.89 2.55 -10.27
CA ASP A 98 -18.65 3.06 -9.15
C ASP A 98 -18.07 2.47 -7.85
N HIS A 99 -17.36 3.31 -7.10
CA HIS A 99 -16.72 2.92 -5.85
C HIS A 99 -17.74 2.55 -4.75
N GLN A 100 -18.95 3.10 -4.77
CA GLN A 100 -19.99 2.74 -3.80
C GLN A 100 -20.49 1.31 -4.06
N LYS A 101 -20.72 0.95 -5.33
CA LYS A 101 -21.05 -0.43 -5.72
C LYS A 101 -19.89 -1.39 -5.41
N ALA A 102 -18.66 -0.98 -5.71
CA ALA A 102 -17.48 -1.78 -5.38
C ALA A 102 -17.39 -2.05 -3.87
N GLY A 103 -17.60 -1.03 -3.05
CA GLY A 103 -17.55 -1.13 -1.59
C GLY A 103 -18.59 -2.11 -1.04
N LYS A 104 -19.83 -2.07 -1.57
CA LYS A 104 -20.88 -3.03 -1.21
C LYS A 104 -20.51 -4.48 -1.55
N ILE A 105 -19.84 -4.71 -2.67
CA ILE A 105 -19.38 -6.05 -3.05
C ILE A 105 -18.25 -6.52 -2.14
N ILE A 106 -17.29 -5.65 -1.83
CA ILE A 106 -16.19 -5.96 -0.90
C ILE A 106 -16.74 -6.31 0.49
N ALA A 107 -17.71 -5.56 1.00
CA ALA A 107 -18.35 -5.87 2.29
C ALA A 107 -19.01 -7.27 2.28
N LYS A 108 -19.73 -7.62 1.20
CA LYS A 108 -20.30 -8.96 1.03
C LYS A 108 -19.24 -10.06 0.96
N ILE A 109 -18.08 -9.77 0.36
CA ILE A 109 -16.93 -10.70 0.35
C ILE A 109 -16.40 -10.88 1.77
N GLY A 110 -16.22 -9.79 2.53
CA GLY A 110 -15.77 -9.83 3.92
C GLY A 110 -16.71 -10.61 4.83
N GLU A 111 -18.02 -10.42 4.67
CA GLU A 111 -19.07 -11.17 5.36
C GLU A 111 -19.02 -12.67 5.03
N ALA A 112 -18.99 -13.02 3.73
CA ALA A 112 -18.92 -14.41 3.29
C ALA A 112 -17.63 -15.11 3.75
N ALA A 113 -16.51 -14.37 3.80
CA ALA A 113 -15.24 -14.85 4.30
C ALA A 113 -15.13 -14.87 5.83
N LYS A 114 -16.14 -14.35 6.54
CA LYS A 114 -16.19 -14.24 8.01
C LYS A 114 -14.97 -13.53 8.61
N VAL A 115 -14.44 -12.53 7.90
CA VAL A 115 -13.32 -11.72 8.38
C VAL A 115 -13.87 -10.64 9.31
N VAL A 116 -13.95 -10.95 10.61
CA VAL A 116 -14.49 -10.04 11.63
C VAL A 116 -13.45 -8.97 11.98
N THR A 117 -13.86 -7.70 11.92
CA THR A 117 -13.02 -6.55 12.30
C THR A 117 -13.44 -5.93 13.63
N ASP A 118 -14.68 -6.17 14.06
CA ASP A 118 -15.20 -5.78 15.35
C ASP A 118 -16.19 -6.85 15.85
N HIS A 119 -15.78 -7.59 16.88
CA HIS A 119 -16.58 -8.65 17.47
C HIS A 119 -17.83 -8.11 18.20
N ALA A 120 -17.73 -6.94 18.84
CA ALA A 120 -18.83 -6.37 19.61
C ALA A 120 -19.94 -5.83 18.70
N ALA A 121 -19.54 -5.21 17.58
CA ALA A 121 -20.48 -4.66 16.60
C ALA A 121 -20.85 -5.65 15.47
N GLY A 122 -20.31 -6.88 15.48
CA GLY A 122 -20.53 -7.86 14.43
C GLY A 122 -20.06 -7.41 13.04
N ARG A 123 -19.09 -6.48 12.98
CA ARG A 123 -18.63 -5.90 11.70
C ARG A 123 -17.60 -6.77 11.04
N THR A 124 -17.71 -6.88 9.72
CA THR A 124 -16.80 -7.64 8.87
C THR A 124 -15.99 -6.71 7.96
N ALA A 125 -14.93 -7.25 7.36
CA ALA A 125 -13.97 -6.46 6.61
C ALA A 125 -14.57 -5.74 5.40
N THR A 126 -14.25 -4.45 5.31
CA THR A 126 -14.61 -3.56 4.20
C THR A 126 -13.37 -3.04 3.48
N ALA A 127 -13.57 -2.29 2.39
CA ALA A 127 -12.48 -1.58 1.71
C ALA A 127 -11.75 -0.59 2.64
N HIS A 128 -12.49 0.02 3.58
CA HIS A 128 -11.90 0.91 4.56
C HIS A 128 -10.96 0.15 5.51
N ASP A 129 -11.34 -1.05 5.93
CA ASP A 129 -10.52 -1.89 6.80
C ASP A 129 -9.22 -2.35 6.12
N LEU A 130 -9.26 -2.63 4.80
CA LEU A 130 -8.04 -2.93 4.04
C LEU A 130 -7.05 -1.75 4.06
N ARG A 131 -7.55 -0.54 3.89
CA ARG A 131 -6.73 0.68 3.98
C ARG A 131 -6.22 0.94 5.40
N ARG A 132 -7.06 0.70 6.43
CA ARG A 132 -6.61 0.78 7.84
C ARG A 132 -5.53 -0.25 8.14
N ALA A 133 -5.69 -1.47 7.66
CA ALA A 133 -4.70 -2.52 7.83
C ALA A 133 -3.37 -2.17 7.13
N PHE A 134 -3.41 -1.56 5.94
CA PHE A 134 -2.21 -1.01 5.31
C PHE A 134 -1.52 0.00 6.23
N GLY A 135 -2.26 0.99 6.74
CA GLY A 135 -1.73 1.99 7.66
C GLY A 135 -1.11 1.39 8.92
N ALA A 136 -1.79 0.43 9.55
CA ALA A 136 -1.31 -0.24 10.76
C ALA A 136 -0.08 -1.13 10.53
N ARG A 137 0.08 -1.70 9.33
CA ARG A 137 1.29 -2.47 8.98
C ARG A 137 2.47 -1.56 8.75
N TRP A 138 2.27 -0.43 8.09
CA TRP A 138 3.33 0.50 7.73
C TRP A 138 3.71 1.45 8.86
N SER A 139 2.80 1.77 9.79
CA SER A 139 3.13 2.58 10.98
C SER A 139 4.22 1.97 11.86
N LYS A 140 4.36 0.64 11.82
CA LYS A 140 5.42 -0.11 12.54
C LYS A 140 6.77 -0.13 11.82
N ARG A 141 6.88 0.46 10.62
CA ARG A 141 8.05 0.35 9.74
C ARG A 141 8.60 1.67 9.27
N VAL A 142 7.78 2.71 9.26
CA VAL A 142 8.18 4.03 8.79
C VAL A 142 7.77 5.10 9.80
N MET A 143 8.40 6.26 9.69
CA MET A 143 8.05 7.43 10.51
C MET A 143 6.70 8.02 10.08
N PRO A 144 5.99 8.75 10.97
CA PRO A 144 4.67 9.31 10.68
C PRO A 144 4.61 10.19 9.42
N ALA A 145 5.67 10.94 9.10
CA ALA A 145 5.73 11.77 7.89
C ALA A 145 5.66 10.93 6.61
N VAL A 146 6.43 9.83 6.56
CA VAL A 146 6.42 8.89 5.43
C VAL A 146 5.07 8.18 5.35
N LEU A 147 4.50 7.76 6.49
CA LEU A 147 3.17 7.14 6.49
C LEU A 147 2.09 8.10 5.97
N LYS A 148 2.13 9.37 6.38
CA LYS A 148 1.20 10.41 5.91
C LYS A 148 1.26 10.55 4.39
N GLU A 149 2.48 10.55 3.84
CA GLU A 149 2.72 10.66 2.40
C GLU A 149 2.16 9.46 1.64
N ILE A 150 2.55 8.24 1.98
CA ILE A 150 2.08 7.02 1.27
C ILE A 150 0.58 6.79 1.44
N MET A 151 -0.01 7.20 2.57
CA MET A 151 -1.45 7.16 2.77
C MET A 151 -2.16 8.38 2.16
N ARG A 152 -1.46 9.44 1.77
CA ARG A 152 -2.04 10.70 1.29
C ARG A 152 -3.08 11.30 2.23
N HIS A 153 -2.79 11.31 3.53
CA HIS A 153 -3.64 12.00 4.49
C HIS A 153 -3.40 13.50 4.41
N ALA A 154 -4.50 14.28 4.33
CA ALA A 154 -4.41 15.73 4.34
C ALA A 154 -3.87 16.22 5.69
N ASP A 155 -4.35 15.62 6.78
CA ASP A 155 -3.96 15.91 8.14
C ASP A 155 -3.02 14.83 8.71
N ILE A 156 -1.94 15.27 9.37
CA ILE A 156 -1.04 14.39 10.10
C ILE A 156 -1.74 13.72 11.28
N GLN A 157 -2.73 14.36 11.92
CA GLN A 157 -3.45 13.79 13.06
C GLN A 157 -4.15 12.47 12.70
N THR A 158 -4.69 12.37 11.48
CA THR A 158 -5.26 11.10 10.98
C THR A 158 -4.20 9.98 10.97
N THR A 159 -2.96 10.31 10.66
CA THR A 159 -1.83 9.37 10.64
C THR A 159 -1.36 9.02 12.05
N MET A 160 -1.34 9.98 12.97
CA MET A 160 -0.93 9.76 14.35
C MET A 160 -1.81 8.74 15.08
N THR A 161 -3.08 8.56 14.68
CA THR A 161 -3.97 7.53 15.23
C THR A 161 -3.40 6.11 15.12
N TYR A 162 -2.53 5.84 14.14
CA TYR A 162 -1.86 4.54 13.95
C TYR A 162 -0.66 4.32 14.88
N TYR A 163 -0.17 5.37 15.55
CA TYR A 163 0.97 5.31 16.48
C TYR A 163 0.53 5.34 17.95
N VAL A 164 -0.60 5.99 18.25
CA VAL A 164 -1.11 6.11 19.64
C VAL A 164 -1.59 4.76 20.19
N THR A 165 -1.92 3.79 19.34
CA THR A 165 -2.47 2.49 19.74
C THR A 165 -1.41 1.40 19.93
N GLN A 166 -0.12 1.76 20.04
CA GLN A 166 0.94 0.77 20.22
C GLN A 166 0.90 0.14 21.62
N ASN A 167 0.95 -1.20 21.64
CA ASN A 167 0.95 -2.01 22.86
C ASN A 167 2.24 -1.78 23.66
N ALA A 168 2.15 -1.65 24.98
CA ALA A 168 3.29 -1.45 25.88
C ALA A 168 4.46 -2.43 25.65
N LYS A 169 4.19 -3.68 25.23
CA LYS A 169 5.24 -4.66 24.88
C LYS A 169 6.00 -4.28 23.61
N VAL A 170 5.31 -3.74 22.61
CA VAL A 170 5.92 -3.25 21.37
C VAL A 170 6.74 -2.01 21.69
N THR A 171 6.18 -1.07 22.46
CA THR A 171 6.89 0.13 22.91
C THR A 171 8.15 -0.22 23.71
N ALA A 172 8.09 -1.22 24.61
CA ALA A 172 9.26 -1.69 25.34
C ALA A 172 10.35 -2.26 24.41
N SER A 173 9.96 -3.06 23.41
CA SER A 173 10.91 -3.59 22.41
C SER A 173 11.55 -2.48 21.57
N GLU A 174 10.78 -1.46 21.18
CA GLU A 174 11.30 -0.30 20.44
C GLU A 174 12.28 0.52 21.30
N LEU A 175 11.96 0.74 22.58
CA LEU A 175 12.85 1.42 23.52
C LEU A 175 14.18 0.68 23.69
N TRP A 176 14.15 -0.65 23.85
CA TRP A 176 15.37 -1.45 23.93
C TRP A 176 16.16 -1.46 22.62
N ALA A 177 15.49 -1.57 21.47
CA ALA A 177 16.15 -1.49 20.16
C ALA A 177 16.82 -0.13 19.92
N ALA A 178 16.19 0.97 20.35
CA ALA A 178 16.74 2.31 20.24
C ALA A 178 17.88 2.59 21.24
N ALA A 179 17.83 1.96 22.42
CA ALA A 179 18.85 2.12 23.46
C ALA A 179 20.10 1.25 23.24
N THR A 180 20.05 0.23 22.38
CA THR A 180 21.19 -0.64 22.11
C THR A 180 22.02 -0.05 20.95
N PRO A 181 23.28 0.39 21.16
CA PRO A 181 24.11 0.93 20.09
C PRO A 181 24.36 -0.09 18.98
N SER A 182 24.35 0.37 17.74
CA SER A 182 24.66 -0.40 16.54
C SER A 182 26.17 -0.68 16.40
N GLU A 183 26.78 -1.37 17.37
CA GLU A 183 28.25 -1.57 17.46
C GLU A 183 28.74 -2.98 17.13
N GLN A 184 28.03 -3.77 16.31
CA GLN A 184 28.51 -5.11 15.92
C GLN A 184 28.31 -5.44 14.42
N ARG A 185 28.73 -4.54 13.52
CA ARG A 185 28.87 -4.87 12.08
C ARG A 185 30.28 -4.62 11.51
N LEU A 186 31.25 -4.21 12.33
CA LEU A 186 32.63 -4.03 11.89
C LEU A 186 33.56 -4.81 12.82
N GLU A 187 33.62 -6.12 12.63
CA GLU A 187 34.78 -6.90 13.04
C GLU A 187 34.81 -8.18 12.19
N THR A 188 35.48 -8.08 11.04
CA THR A 188 36.16 -9.23 10.45
C THR A 188 37.60 -8.77 10.28
N PRO A 189 38.57 -9.29 11.06
CA PRO A 189 39.96 -8.98 10.80
C PRO A 189 40.33 -9.61 9.45
N GLN A 190 40.80 -8.80 8.51
CA GLN A 190 41.48 -9.33 7.34
C GLN A 190 42.84 -9.89 7.79
N PRO A 191 43.28 -11.04 7.25
CA PRO A 191 44.62 -11.52 7.53
C PRO A 191 45.66 -10.56 6.92
N GLU A 192 46.62 -10.12 7.73
CA GLU A 192 47.79 -9.38 7.26
C GLU A 192 48.56 -10.22 6.24
N GLU A 193 48.59 -9.73 5.00
CA GLU A 193 49.47 -10.23 3.96
C GLU A 193 50.85 -9.62 4.20
N ASP A 194 51.74 -10.42 4.78
CA ASP A 194 53.12 -10.08 5.10
C ASP A 194 53.88 -9.70 3.82
N ALA A 195 54.14 -8.40 3.69
CA ALA A 195 54.88 -7.80 2.60
C ALA A 195 56.36 -8.12 2.73
N ARG A 196 56.89 -8.94 1.81
CA ARG A 196 58.32 -8.86 1.45
C ARG A 196 58.50 -7.80 0.37
N PRO A 197 59.51 -6.93 0.52
CA PRO A 197 60.60 -6.94 -0.47
C PRO A 197 61.99 -6.69 0.18
N SER A 198 63.00 -7.55 -0.08
CA SER A 198 64.10 -7.40 -1.08
C SER A 198 65.41 -6.87 -0.44
N PRO A 199 66.61 -7.11 -1.00
CA PRO A 199 67.00 -7.90 -2.18
C PRO A 199 67.65 -9.26 -1.87
#